data_AF-A0A4Q9VCE4-F1
#
_entry.id   AF-A0A4Q9VCE4-F1
#
_cell.length_a   1.000
_cell.length_b   1.000
_cell.length_c   1.000
_cell.angle_alpha   90.00
_cell.angle_beta   90.00
_cell.angle_gamma   90.00
#
_symmetry.space_group_name_H-M   'P 1'
#
loop_
_entity.id
_entity.type
_entity.pdbx_description
1 polymer ?
#
loop_
_entity_poly.entity_id
_entity_poly.type
_entity_poly.pdbx_seq_one_letter_code
_entity_poly.pdbx_strand_id
1 'polypeptide(L)'
;MVPMFFALSGYLVSGSLERNNLVRFLGLRILRIVPALAFEIFLCALVLGVSFTKLPLYEYFVSREFIVYFGNIVGWIHFTLPGVFEGKVINLQLWTIPYELECYAAIAVISMLGLFRRRSFNLVLVSVLTVGISYLTWDPMAPQNNLNGRALVLAFLFGVVIYQYRDKLAFSPSLAVVATILSVVLLSRANYTILAGAPIAYLTVYIGLQQFPPIRFGDLSYGVYLFHYPILRTVNEITGNGIGIIAGFAIVLVLSAGCALISWNLIERPLLEQKKAILGPWVDDLNTAVTEAARSTLRFMRFLPAQS
;
A
#
# COMPACT_ATOMS: atom_id res chain seq x y z
N MET A 1 10.93 6.25 -4.32
CA MET A 1 9.80 6.74 -3.50
C MET A 1 8.85 5.63 -3.09
N VAL A 2 8.35 4.78 -3.99
CA VAL A 2 7.42 3.68 -3.61
C VAL A 2 8.00 2.73 -2.54
N PRO A 3 9.26 2.26 -2.60
CA PRO A 3 9.81 1.42 -1.52
C PRO A 3 9.86 2.13 -0.15
N MET A 4 10.07 3.46 -0.13
CA MET A 4 10.04 4.24 1.10
C MET A 4 8.63 4.25 1.70
N PHE A 5 7.60 4.45 0.87
CA PHE A 5 6.20 4.35 1.31
C PHE A 5 5.89 2.98 1.92
N PHE A 6 6.32 1.88 1.27
CA PHE A 6 6.12 0.52 1.80
C PHE A 6 6.87 0.31 3.12
N ALA A 7 8.10 0.79 3.24
CA ALA A 7 8.86 0.69 4.49
C ALA A 7 8.20 1.45 5.65
N LEU A 8 7.75 2.69 5.41
CA LEU A 8 7.02 3.46 6.42
C LEU A 8 5.69 2.79 6.78
N SER A 9 4.97 2.27 5.77
CA SER A 9 3.74 1.49 5.97
C SER A 9 4.02 0.27 6.86
N GLY A 10 5.05 -0.52 6.58
CA GLY A 10 5.46 -1.66 7.41
C GLY A 10 5.66 -1.30 8.88
N TYR A 11 6.31 -0.16 9.15
CA TYR A 11 6.52 0.33 10.51
C TYR A 11 5.19 0.74 11.20
N LEU A 12 4.37 1.56 10.54
CA LEU A 12 3.13 2.08 11.11
C LEU A 12 2.05 1.00 11.26
N VAL A 13 1.96 0.10 10.28
CA VAL A 13 1.01 -1.01 10.23
C VAL A 13 1.33 -2.01 11.32
N SER A 14 2.61 -2.29 11.58
CA SER A 14 3.03 -3.14 12.70
C SER A 14 2.54 -2.58 14.04
N GLY A 15 2.65 -1.28 14.27
CA GLY A 15 2.13 -0.69 15.51
C GLY A 15 0.62 -0.61 15.59
N SER A 16 -0.05 -0.45 14.46
CA SER A 16 -1.51 -0.56 14.42
C SER A 16 -2.00 -1.97 14.71
N LEU A 17 -1.27 -3.00 14.25
CA LEU A 17 -1.56 -4.41 14.54
C LEU A 17 -1.36 -4.72 16.02
N GLU A 18 -0.31 -4.17 16.65
CA GLU A 18 -0.07 -4.35 18.09
C GLU A 18 -1.19 -3.74 18.96
N ARG A 19 -1.80 -2.64 18.51
CA ARG A 19 -2.85 -1.91 19.25
C ARG A 19 -4.28 -2.41 19.00
N ASN A 20 -4.52 -3.27 18.02
CA ASN A 20 -5.88 -3.66 17.61
C ASN A 20 -6.01 -5.18 17.46
N ASN A 21 -7.22 -5.70 17.65
CA ASN A 21 -7.54 -7.06 17.19
C ASN A 21 -7.48 -7.13 15.66
N LEU A 22 -7.38 -8.35 15.12
CA LEU A 22 -7.11 -8.56 13.71
C LEU A 22 -8.22 -8.05 12.78
N VAL A 23 -9.48 -8.18 13.21
CA VAL A 23 -10.64 -7.75 12.40
C VAL A 23 -10.72 -6.23 12.34
N ARG A 24 -10.54 -5.56 13.48
CA ARG A 24 -10.43 -4.11 13.52
C ARG A 24 -9.23 -3.62 12.73
N PHE A 25 -8.10 -4.32 12.81
CA PHE A 25 -6.89 -4.00 12.03
C PHE A 25 -7.17 -4.03 10.52
N LEU A 26 -7.74 -5.13 9.99
CA LEU A 26 -8.08 -5.27 8.57
C LEU A 26 -9.16 -4.27 8.14
N GLY A 27 -10.20 -4.09 8.96
CA GLY A 27 -11.27 -3.13 8.69
C GLY A 27 -10.77 -1.69 8.55
N LEU A 28 -9.81 -1.29 9.38
CA LEU A 28 -9.16 0.04 9.27
C LEU A 28 -8.34 0.20 7.97
N ARG A 29 -7.88 -0.89 7.35
CA ARG A 29 -7.15 -0.84 6.07
C ARG A 29 -8.12 -0.79 4.89
N ILE A 30 -9.19 -1.56 4.96
CA ILE A 30 -10.28 -1.49 3.97
C ILE A 30 -10.85 -0.07 3.92
N LEU A 31 -11.19 0.52 5.07
CA LEU A 31 -11.70 1.89 5.16
C LEU A 31 -10.70 2.97 4.72
N ARG A 32 -9.40 2.64 4.66
CA ARG A 32 -8.36 3.55 4.19
C ARG A 32 -8.17 3.50 2.68
N ILE A 33 -8.18 2.30 2.09
CA ILE A 33 -7.84 2.07 0.68
C ILE A 33 -9.08 2.16 -0.22
N VAL A 34 -10.09 1.35 0.11
CA VAL A 34 -11.19 1.06 -0.82
C VAL A 34 -11.99 2.31 -1.20
N PRO A 35 -12.30 3.27 -0.31
CA PRO A 35 -13.13 4.40 -0.70
C PRO A 35 -12.48 5.32 -1.74
N ALA A 36 -11.20 5.69 -1.53
CA ALA A 36 -10.47 6.53 -2.48
C ALA A 36 -10.20 5.79 -3.80
N LEU A 37 -9.84 4.51 -3.71
CA LEU A 37 -9.61 3.65 -4.88
C LEU A 37 -10.88 3.47 -5.71
N ALA A 38 -12.02 3.19 -5.06
CA ALA A 38 -13.30 3.13 -5.73
C ALA A 38 -13.63 4.46 -6.42
N PHE A 39 -13.50 5.59 -5.72
CA PHE A 39 -13.76 6.89 -6.32
C PHE A 39 -12.89 7.15 -7.56
N GLU A 40 -11.60 6.83 -7.51
CA GLU A 40 -10.70 6.94 -8.67
C GLU A 40 -11.13 6.04 -9.83
N ILE A 41 -11.46 4.77 -9.57
CA ILE A 41 -11.88 3.82 -10.60
C ILE A 41 -13.18 4.28 -11.27
N PHE A 42 -14.16 4.74 -10.48
CA PHE A 42 -15.41 5.28 -11.01
C PHE A 42 -15.17 6.55 -11.81
N LEU A 43 -14.30 7.45 -11.35
CA LEU A 43 -13.92 8.66 -12.09
C LEU A 43 -13.25 8.29 -13.42
N CYS A 44 -12.32 7.35 -13.44
CA CYS A 44 -11.67 6.87 -14.65
C CYS A 44 -12.66 6.19 -15.61
N ALA A 45 -13.49 5.28 -15.11
CA ALA A 45 -14.41 4.50 -15.92
C ALA A 45 -15.59 5.33 -16.47
N LEU A 46 -16.16 6.23 -15.67
CA LEU A 46 -17.39 6.93 -16.04
C LEU A 46 -17.15 8.35 -16.55
N VAL A 47 -16.09 9.04 -16.12
CA VAL A 47 -15.81 10.40 -16.53
C VAL A 47 -14.75 10.42 -17.63
N LEU A 48 -13.54 9.93 -17.34
CA LEU A 48 -12.45 9.93 -18.31
C LEU A 48 -12.73 8.99 -19.48
N GLY A 49 -13.20 7.78 -19.21
CA GLY A 49 -13.47 6.79 -20.24
C GLY A 49 -14.54 7.24 -21.23
N VAL A 50 -15.65 7.81 -20.74
CA VAL A 50 -16.72 8.37 -21.60
C VAL A 50 -16.24 9.58 -22.40
N SER A 51 -15.35 10.39 -21.83
CA SER A 51 -14.84 11.61 -22.47
C SER A 51 -13.79 11.36 -23.54
N PHE A 52 -13.01 10.28 -23.43
CA PHE A 52 -11.85 9.98 -24.28
C PHE A 52 -11.96 8.68 -25.07
N THR A 53 -13.06 7.93 -24.97
CA THR A 53 -13.27 6.73 -25.79
C THR A 53 -13.52 7.11 -27.26
N LYS A 54 -12.89 6.36 -28.18
CA LYS A 54 -13.17 6.44 -29.62
C LYS A 54 -14.33 5.52 -30.06
N LEU A 55 -14.89 4.73 -29.14
CA LEU A 55 -16.00 3.82 -29.43
C LEU A 55 -17.35 4.49 -29.22
N PRO A 56 -18.42 4.04 -29.90
CA PRO A 56 -19.78 4.39 -29.52
C PRO A 56 -20.05 4.02 -28.05
N LEU A 57 -20.74 4.88 -27.29
CA LEU A 57 -20.95 4.69 -25.85
C LEU A 57 -21.63 3.36 -25.51
N TYR A 58 -22.52 2.87 -26.36
CA TYR A 58 -23.13 1.55 -26.18
C TYR A 58 -22.08 0.43 -26.19
N GLU A 59 -21.15 0.44 -27.16
CA GLU A 59 -20.07 -0.56 -27.24
C GLU A 59 -19.11 -0.43 -26.06
N TYR A 60 -18.84 0.80 -25.63
CA TYR A 60 -18.01 1.09 -24.45
C TYR A 60 -18.56 0.39 -23.19
N PHE A 61 -19.84 0.62 -22.85
CA PHE A 61 -20.45 0.09 -21.62
C PHE A 61 -20.71 -1.42 -21.63
N VAL A 62 -20.97 -2.02 -22.80
CA VAL A 62 -21.19 -3.46 -22.94
C VAL A 62 -19.88 -4.25 -23.03
N SER A 63 -18.76 -3.57 -23.30
CA SER A 63 -17.47 -4.23 -23.42
C SER A 63 -17.06 -4.95 -22.12
N ARG A 64 -16.41 -6.10 -22.29
CA ARG A 64 -15.83 -6.85 -21.17
C ARG A 64 -14.76 -6.03 -20.44
N GLU A 65 -13.98 -5.23 -21.16
CA GLU A 65 -12.89 -4.42 -20.62
C GLU A 65 -13.40 -3.36 -19.63
N PHE A 66 -14.53 -2.71 -19.92
CA PHE A 66 -15.18 -1.79 -18.99
C PHE A 66 -15.60 -2.48 -17.70
N ILE A 67 -16.22 -3.66 -17.79
CA ILE A 67 -16.72 -4.40 -16.62
C ILE A 67 -15.57 -4.88 -15.73
N VAL A 68 -14.52 -5.48 -16.32
CA VAL A 68 -13.39 -6.00 -15.55
C VAL A 68 -12.55 -4.87 -14.94
N TYR A 69 -12.60 -3.64 -15.47
CA TYR A 69 -11.92 -2.50 -14.89
C TYR A 69 -12.37 -2.20 -13.45
N PHE A 70 -13.60 -2.51 -13.07
CA PHE A 70 -14.06 -2.38 -11.67
C PHE A 70 -13.40 -3.41 -10.72
N GLY A 71 -12.80 -4.48 -11.26
CA GLY A 71 -11.96 -5.41 -10.51
C GLY A 71 -10.76 -4.76 -9.84
N ASN A 72 -10.32 -3.58 -10.33
CA ASN A 72 -9.26 -2.80 -9.70
C ASN A 72 -9.59 -2.45 -8.23
N ILE A 73 -10.88 -2.32 -7.86
CA ILE A 73 -11.32 -1.98 -6.49
C ILE A 73 -10.86 -3.04 -5.47
N VAL A 74 -10.80 -4.30 -5.91
CA VAL A 74 -10.40 -5.46 -5.09
C VAL A 74 -8.97 -5.90 -5.36
N GLY A 75 -8.19 -5.13 -6.11
CA GLY A 75 -6.80 -5.43 -6.43
C GLY A 75 -6.57 -6.35 -7.62
N TRP A 76 -7.59 -6.59 -8.47
CA TRP A 76 -7.41 -7.25 -9.76
C TRP A 76 -7.12 -6.20 -10.84
N ILE A 77 -5.83 -6.02 -11.12
CA ILE A 77 -5.37 -4.81 -11.82
C ILE A 77 -5.59 -4.89 -13.33
N HIS A 78 -6.32 -3.92 -13.84
CA HIS A 78 -6.55 -3.67 -15.27
C HIS A 78 -6.21 -2.21 -15.57
N PHE A 79 -5.29 -2.00 -16.51
CA PHE A 79 -4.71 -0.68 -16.78
C PHE A 79 -5.42 0.12 -17.86
N THR A 80 -6.32 -0.51 -18.61
CA THR A 80 -6.89 0.02 -19.86
C THR A 80 -8.41 -0.01 -19.82
N LEU A 81 -9.02 0.88 -20.60
CA LEU A 81 -10.45 0.96 -20.85
C LEU A 81 -10.68 0.92 -22.37
N PRO A 82 -11.84 0.41 -22.81
CA PRO A 82 -12.12 0.15 -24.22
C PRO A 82 -12.11 1.45 -25.04
N GLY A 83 -11.20 1.52 -26.02
CA GLY A 83 -11.07 2.66 -26.93
C GLY A 83 -10.56 3.95 -26.30
N VAL A 84 -10.14 3.94 -25.04
CA VAL A 84 -9.63 5.11 -24.30
C VAL A 84 -8.12 5.23 -24.52
N PHE A 85 -7.66 6.43 -24.89
CA PHE A 85 -6.24 6.73 -25.15
C PHE A 85 -5.54 5.70 -26.07
N GLU A 86 -6.27 5.08 -27.00
CA GLU A 86 -5.73 4.05 -27.91
C GLU A 86 -5.15 2.81 -27.19
N GLY A 87 -5.77 2.41 -26.07
CA GLY A 87 -5.33 1.24 -25.29
C GLY A 87 -4.09 1.51 -24.43
N LYS A 88 -3.73 2.78 -24.22
CA LYS A 88 -2.63 3.15 -23.32
C LYS A 88 -3.07 3.07 -21.86
N VAL A 89 -2.10 2.87 -20.98
CA VAL A 89 -2.31 2.80 -19.52
C VAL A 89 -2.96 4.08 -19.01
N ILE A 90 -4.09 3.94 -18.33
CA ILE A 90 -4.88 5.05 -17.78
C ILE A 90 -4.38 5.42 -16.39
N ASN A 91 -4.11 4.42 -15.56
CA ASN A 91 -3.55 4.61 -14.24
C ASN A 91 -2.45 3.61 -13.95
N LEU A 92 -1.19 4.02 -14.15
CA LEU A 92 -0.06 3.14 -13.84
C LEU A 92 -0.01 2.80 -12.36
N GLN A 93 -0.43 3.70 -11.46
CA GLN A 93 -0.23 3.60 -10.01
C GLN A 93 -0.94 2.41 -9.36
N LEU A 94 -1.98 1.89 -10.03
CA LEU A 94 -2.70 0.69 -9.62
C LEU A 94 -1.79 -0.53 -9.45
N TRP A 95 -0.62 -0.56 -10.09
CA TRP A 95 0.34 -1.66 -9.97
C TRP A 95 0.83 -1.94 -8.54
N THR A 96 0.79 -0.96 -7.64
CA THR A 96 1.27 -1.13 -6.26
C THR A 96 0.23 -1.73 -5.33
N ILE A 97 -1.07 -1.58 -5.65
CA ILE A 97 -2.19 -1.98 -4.79
C ILE A 97 -2.16 -3.48 -4.46
N PRO A 98 -1.93 -4.42 -5.40
CA PRO A 98 -1.86 -5.83 -5.06
C PRO A 98 -0.77 -6.15 -4.05
N TYR A 99 0.39 -5.51 -4.17
CA TYR A 99 1.51 -5.70 -3.24
C TYR A 99 1.22 -5.10 -1.87
N GLU A 100 0.48 -3.99 -1.80
CA GLU A 100 0.03 -3.41 -0.54
C GLU A 100 -0.97 -4.36 0.17
N LEU A 101 -1.94 -4.92 -0.57
CA LEU A 101 -2.87 -5.92 -0.05
C LEU A 101 -2.15 -7.20 0.37
N GLU A 102 -1.16 -7.67 -0.40
CA GLU A 102 -0.31 -8.82 -0.06
C GLU A 102 0.44 -8.58 1.25
N CYS A 103 0.99 -7.39 1.47
CA CYS A 103 1.68 -7.05 2.73
C CYS A 103 0.73 -7.12 3.93
N TYR A 104 -0.51 -6.63 3.79
CA TYR A 104 -1.50 -6.65 4.85
C TYR A 104 -2.02 -8.07 5.14
N ALA A 105 -2.22 -8.88 4.09
CA ALA A 105 -2.54 -10.28 4.25
C ALA A 105 -1.39 -11.06 4.92
N ALA A 106 -0.15 -10.85 4.47
CA ALA A 106 1.02 -11.52 5.01
C ALA A 106 1.23 -11.21 6.51
N ILE A 107 1.17 -9.93 6.90
CA ILE A 107 1.34 -9.57 8.32
C ILE A 107 0.17 -10.08 9.18
N ALA A 108 -1.05 -10.12 8.63
CA ALA A 108 -2.21 -10.70 9.31
C ALA A 108 -2.00 -12.20 9.57
N VAL A 109 -1.55 -12.96 8.57
CA VAL A 109 -1.24 -14.40 8.70
C VAL A 109 -0.11 -14.64 9.71
N ILE A 110 0.99 -13.89 9.61
CA ILE A 110 2.11 -13.97 10.58
C ILE A 110 1.62 -13.68 12.00
N SER A 111 0.65 -12.77 12.17
CA SER A 111 0.03 -12.46 13.45
C SER A 111 -0.85 -13.61 13.97
N MET A 112 -1.71 -14.18 13.10
CA MET A 112 -2.56 -15.32 13.44
C MET A 112 -1.75 -16.53 13.91
N LEU A 113 -0.59 -16.77 13.28
CA LEU A 113 0.34 -17.85 13.65
C LEU A 113 1.14 -17.55 14.93
N GLY A 114 0.96 -16.38 15.55
CA GLY A 114 1.71 -15.97 16.74
C GLY A 114 3.20 -15.66 16.47
N LEU A 115 3.61 -15.60 15.20
CA LEU A 115 4.99 -15.39 14.78
C LEU A 115 5.38 -13.90 14.78
N PHE A 116 4.41 -13.00 14.73
CA PHE A 116 4.66 -11.55 14.76
C PHE A 116 5.49 -11.11 15.98
N ARG A 117 5.29 -11.72 17.14
CA ARG A 117 6.05 -11.38 18.37
C ARG A 117 7.48 -11.95 18.39
N ARG A 118 7.80 -12.91 17.51
CA ARG A 118 9.11 -13.57 17.46
C ARG A 118 10.10 -12.72 16.65
N ARG A 119 10.70 -11.70 17.31
CA ARG A 119 11.61 -10.73 16.67
C ARG A 119 12.71 -11.39 15.83
N SER A 120 13.36 -12.44 16.36
CA SER A 120 14.40 -13.19 15.64
C SER A 120 13.89 -13.94 14.42
N PHE A 121 12.67 -14.50 14.47
CA PHE A 121 12.08 -15.19 13.32
C PHE A 121 11.85 -14.22 12.15
N ASN A 122 11.27 -13.05 12.43
CA ASN A 122 11.01 -12.05 11.38
C ASN A 122 12.33 -11.48 10.82
N LEU A 123 13.35 -11.29 11.66
CA LEU A 123 14.67 -10.88 11.19
C LEU A 123 15.26 -11.94 10.24
N VAL A 124 15.27 -13.21 10.64
CA VAL A 124 15.78 -14.32 9.81
C VAL A 124 14.98 -14.43 8.51
N LEU A 125 13.65 -14.36 8.58
CA LEU A 125 12.77 -14.39 7.40
C LEU A 125 13.15 -13.28 6.41
N VAL A 126 13.28 -12.03 6.88
CA VAL A 126 13.64 -10.90 6.02
C VAL A 126 15.05 -11.07 5.46
N SER A 127 16.03 -11.51 6.24
CA SER A 127 17.38 -11.77 5.76
C SER A 127 17.40 -12.86 4.68
N VAL A 128 16.70 -13.98 4.90
CA VAL A 128 16.61 -15.09 3.94
C VAL A 128 15.92 -14.64 2.65
N LEU A 129 14.80 -13.92 2.74
CA LEU A 129 14.10 -13.39 1.55
C LEU A 129 14.95 -12.37 0.80
N THR A 130 15.68 -11.52 1.51
CA THR A 130 16.59 -10.53 0.90
C THR A 130 17.68 -11.24 0.10
N VAL A 131 18.38 -12.20 0.72
CA VAL A 131 19.45 -12.96 0.05
C VAL A 131 18.90 -13.80 -1.10
N GLY A 132 17.77 -14.49 -0.89
CA GLY A 132 17.14 -15.34 -1.89
C GLY A 132 16.68 -14.54 -3.11
N ILE A 133 15.99 -13.41 -2.92
CA ILE A 133 15.55 -12.56 -4.03
C ILE A 133 16.78 -11.94 -4.72
N SER A 134 17.77 -11.43 -3.97
CA SER A 134 19.00 -10.90 -4.55
C SER A 134 19.75 -11.93 -5.40
N TYR A 135 19.76 -13.20 -4.99
CA TYR A 135 20.37 -14.29 -5.77
C TYR A 135 19.57 -14.60 -7.03
N LEU A 136 18.24 -14.71 -6.92
CA LEU A 136 17.36 -15.02 -8.06
C LEU A 136 17.29 -13.89 -9.10
N THR A 137 17.46 -12.64 -8.68
CA THR A 137 17.47 -11.48 -9.57
C THR A 137 18.89 -11.05 -9.95
N TRP A 138 19.92 -11.82 -9.58
CA TRP A 138 21.28 -11.49 -9.94
C TRP A 138 21.47 -11.71 -11.43
N ASP A 139 21.65 -10.62 -12.16
CA ASP A 139 21.98 -10.66 -13.57
C ASP A 139 23.08 -9.62 -13.85
N PRO A 140 24.28 -10.05 -14.29
CA PRO A 140 25.37 -9.14 -14.62
C PRO A 140 25.05 -8.16 -15.76
N MET A 141 24.05 -8.50 -16.59
CA MET A 141 23.64 -7.73 -17.77
C MET A 141 22.31 -7.01 -17.57
N ALA A 142 21.68 -7.11 -16.40
CA ALA A 142 20.37 -6.50 -16.17
C ALA A 142 20.43 -4.96 -16.24
N PRO A 143 19.47 -4.32 -16.92
CA PRO A 143 19.31 -2.88 -16.87
C PRO A 143 19.07 -2.40 -15.43
N GLN A 144 19.68 -1.26 -15.07
CA GLN A 144 19.75 -0.74 -13.69
C GLN A 144 18.40 -0.35 -13.03
N ASN A 145 17.24 -0.55 -13.69
CA ASN A 145 16.00 0.14 -13.33
C ASN A 145 14.73 -0.72 -13.18
N ASN A 146 14.81 -2.05 -13.10
CA ASN A 146 13.62 -2.85 -12.84
C ASN A 146 13.29 -2.94 -11.33
N LEU A 147 12.48 -1.99 -10.86
CA LEU A 147 11.81 -2.09 -9.56
C LEU A 147 10.85 -3.29 -9.58
N ASN A 148 11.31 -4.43 -9.06
CA ASN A 148 10.50 -5.62 -8.90
C ASN A 148 9.46 -5.41 -7.80
N GLY A 149 8.20 -5.79 -8.02
CA GLY A 149 7.15 -5.72 -7.00
C GLY A 149 7.51 -6.46 -5.70
N ARG A 150 8.33 -7.52 -5.78
CA ARG A 150 8.88 -8.21 -4.61
C ARG A 150 9.78 -7.33 -3.74
N ALA A 151 10.45 -6.34 -4.32
CA ALA A 151 11.23 -5.36 -3.56
C ALA A 151 10.34 -4.45 -2.70
N LEU A 152 9.07 -4.22 -3.10
CA LEU A 152 8.11 -3.46 -2.29
C LEU A 152 7.71 -4.24 -1.04
N VAL A 153 7.42 -5.54 -1.20
CA VAL A 153 7.10 -6.43 -0.07
C VAL A 153 8.28 -6.52 0.89
N LEU A 154 9.52 -6.65 0.38
CA LEU A 154 10.72 -6.60 1.21
C LEU A 154 10.88 -5.27 1.94
N ALA A 155 10.65 -4.14 1.25
CA ALA A 155 10.70 -2.82 1.88
C ALA A 155 9.72 -2.71 3.04
N PHE A 156 8.49 -3.21 2.87
CA PHE A 156 7.51 -3.31 3.95
C PHE A 156 8.02 -4.15 5.12
N LEU A 157 8.58 -5.33 4.84
CA LEU A 157 9.10 -6.20 5.90
C LEU A 157 10.30 -5.60 6.64
N PHE A 158 11.18 -4.83 5.97
CA PHE A 158 12.21 -4.05 6.66
C PHE A 158 11.59 -3.07 7.66
N GLY A 159 10.51 -2.38 7.27
CA GLY A 159 9.72 -1.55 8.18
C GLY A 159 9.18 -2.30 9.39
N VAL A 160 8.68 -3.53 9.19
CA VAL A 160 8.20 -4.42 10.27
C VAL A 160 9.34 -4.77 11.24
N VAL A 161 10.51 -5.14 10.72
CA VAL A 161 11.68 -5.46 11.56
C VAL A 161 12.15 -4.23 12.34
N ILE A 162 12.23 -3.06 11.69
CA ILE A 162 12.58 -1.80 12.37
C ILE A 162 11.59 -1.52 13.51
N TYR A 163 10.28 -1.73 13.29
CA TYR A 163 9.28 -1.58 14.34
C TYR A 163 9.47 -2.53 15.51
N GLN A 164 9.81 -3.80 15.24
CA GLN A 164 10.05 -4.81 16.28
C GLN A 164 11.33 -4.53 17.07
N TYR A 165 12.34 -3.93 16.45
CA TYR A 165 13.61 -3.58 17.09
C TYR A 165 13.68 -2.10 17.52
N ARG A 166 12.55 -1.38 17.51
CA ARG A 166 12.48 0.05 17.89
C ARG A 166 13.07 0.37 19.26
N ASP A 167 12.99 -0.56 20.21
CA ASP A 167 13.51 -0.38 21.57
C ASP A 167 15.05 -0.49 21.63
N LYS A 168 15.67 -1.08 20.61
CA LYS A 168 17.12 -1.31 20.51
C LYS A 168 17.80 -0.43 19.47
N LEU A 169 17.04 0.11 18.52
CA LEU A 169 17.56 0.97 17.46
C LEU A 169 17.63 2.41 17.95
N ALA A 170 18.82 2.99 17.95
CA ALA A 170 18.98 4.42 18.10
C ALA A 170 18.52 5.12 16.82
N PHE A 171 17.62 6.11 16.95
CA PHE A 171 17.23 7.00 15.86
C PHE A 171 18.05 8.29 15.96
N SER A 172 19.29 8.27 15.47
CA SER A 172 20.23 9.40 15.55
C SER A 172 20.54 9.99 14.17
N PRO A 173 20.86 11.30 14.10
CA PRO A 173 21.29 11.93 12.85
C PRO A 173 22.53 11.26 12.24
N SER A 174 23.45 10.77 13.08
CA SER A 174 24.66 10.06 12.64
C SER A 174 24.33 8.77 11.88
N LEU A 175 23.42 7.95 12.41
CA LEU A 175 22.97 6.74 11.73
C LEU A 175 22.16 7.05 10.47
N ALA A 176 21.41 8.15 10.44
CA ALA A 176 20.72 8.62 9.23
C ALA A 176 21.71 8.99 8.12
N VAL A 177 22.83 9.64 8.44
CA VAL A 177 23.91 9.93 7.49
C VAL A 177 24.55 8.64 6.98
N VAL A 178 24.88 7.70 7.88
CA VAL A 178 25.42 6.38 7.49
C VAL A 178 24.45 5.63 6.57
N ALA A 179 23.16 5.59 6.92
CA ALA A 179 22.13 4.97 6.10
C ALA A 179 21.99 5.66 4.73
N THR A 180 22.14 6.98 4.66
CA THR A 180 22.14 7.74 3.40
C THR A 180 23.31 7.34 2.51
N ILE A 181 24.53 7.33 3.07
CA ILE A 181 25.75 6.93 2.34
C ILE A 181 25.62 5.48 1.84
N LEU A 182 25.20 4.56 2.71
CA LEU A 182 24.99 3.15 2.33
C LEU A 182 23.92 3.01 1.23
N SER A 183 22.83 3.77 1.31
CA SER A 183 21.79 3.76 0.28
C SER A 183 22.34 4.21 -1.07
N VAL A 184 23.11 5.31 -1.12
CA VAL A 184 23.72 5.83 -2.36
C VAL A 184 24.71 4.81 -2.93
N VAL A 185 25.59 4.24 -2.11
CA VAL A 185 26.58 3.23 -2.53
C VAL A 185 25.90 1.99 -3.09
N LEU A 186 24.87 1.45 -2.42
CA LEU A 186 24.18 0.25 -2.87
C LEU A 186 23.32 0.51 -4.11
N LEU A 187 22.66 1.67 -4.21
CA LEU A 187 21.88 2.03 -5.40
C LEU A 187 22.76 2.32 -6.63
N SER A 188 24.02 2.71 -6.43
CA SER A 188 24.97 2.88 -7.54
C SER A 188 25.31 1.58 -8.27
N ARG A 189 24.89 0.42 -7.74
CA ARG A 189 25.14 -0.90 -8.31
C ARG A 189 23.84 -1.66 -8.56
N ALA A 190 23.61 -2.06 -9.82
CA ALA A 190 22.39 -2.72 -10.28
C ALA A 190 21.93 -3.89 -9.39
N ASN A 191 22.87 -4.74 -8.96
CA ASN A 191 22.57 -5.97 -8.22
C ASN A 191 22.33 -5.76 -6.71
N TYR A 192 22.53 -4.54 -6.20
CA TYR A 192 22.46 -4.24 -4.78
C TYR A 192 21.23 -3.42 -4.39
N THR A 193 20.32 -3.16 -5.34
CA THR A 193 19.08 -2.38 -5.10
C THR A 193 18.21 -2.99 -3.99
N ILE A 194 18.13 -4.32 -3.90
CA ILE A 194 17.36 -5.01 -2.86
C ILE A 194 18.02 -4.80 -1.48
N LEU A 195 19.35 -4.90 -1.42
CA LEU A 195 20.12 -4.67 -0.19
C LEU A 195 20.02 -3.22 0.27
N ALA A 196 19.89 -2.26 -0.66
CA ALA A 196 19.61 -0.87 -0.34
C ALA A 196 18.27 -0.68 0.39
N GLY A 197 17.35 -1.65 0.32
CA GLY A 197 16.05 -1.58 1.00
C GLY A 197 16.16 -1.39 2.51
N ALA A 198 17.13 -2.01 3.18
CA ALA A 198 17.32 -1.89 4.63
C ALA A 198 17.73 -0.47 5.08
N PRO A 199 18.82 0.15 4.56
CA PRO A 199 19.18 1.51 4.93
C PRO A 199 18.14 2.54 4.46
N ILE A 200 17.48 2.33 3.30
CA ILE A 200 16.38 3.19 2.86
C ILE A 200 15.20 3.12 3.82
N ALA A 201 14.84 1.92 4.30
CA ALA A 201 13.76 1.75 5.27
C ALA A 201 14.08 2.46 6.59
N TYR A 202 15.31 2.31 7.11
CA TYR A 202 15.76 3.02 8.30
C TYR A 202 15.68 4.54 8.11
N LEU A 203 16.23 5.07 7.01
CA LEU A 203 16.20 6.50 6.69
C LEU A 203 14.77 7.02 6.60
N THR A 204 13.89 6.25 5.96
CA THR A 204 12.48 6.64 5.80
C THR A 204 11.76 6.68 7.14
N VAL A 205 11.95 5.67 7.99
CA VAL A 205 11.36 5.65 9.33
C VAL A 205 11.94 6.78 10.18
N TYR A 206 13.26 7.01 10.13
CA TYR A 206 13.92 8.10 10.84
C TYR A 206 13.32 9.46 10.47
N ILE A 207 13.13 9.73 9.17
CA ILE A 207 12.47 10.96 8.69
C ILE A 207 11.02 10.99 9.15
N GLY A 208 10.27 9.88 9.01
CA GLY A 208 8.86 9.80 9.40
C GLY A 208 8.60 9.97 10.90
N LEU A 209 9.60 9.75 11.75
CA LEU A 209 9.54 10.01 13.19
C LEU A 209 9.88 11.46 13.56
N GLN A 210 10.37 12.29 12.62
CA GLN A 210 10.64 13.70 12.89
C GLN A 210 9.33 14.48 13.04
N GLN A 211 9.37 15.53 13.86
CA GLN A 211 8.23 16.41 14.06
C GLN A 211 8.15 17.43 12.91
N PHE A 212 7.23 17.18 11.99
CA PHE A 212 6.86 18.14 10.96
C PHE A 212 5.66 18.99 11.39
N PRO A 213 5.55 20.25 10.91
CA PRO A 213 4.35 21.04 11.14
C PRO A 213 3.11 20.30 10.62
N PRO A 214 1.99 20.29 11.37
CA PRO A 214 0.80 19.58 10.95
C PRO A 214 0.24 20.21 9.68
N ILE A 215 0.10 19.39 8.63
CA ILE A 215 -0.53 19.80 7.39
C ILE A 215 -2.04 19.83 7.63
N ARG A 216 -2.68 21.00 7.43
CA ARG A 216 -4.10 21.23 7.75
C ARG A 216 -5.10 20.57 6.81
N PHE A 217 -4.63 19.92 5.73
CA PHE A 217 -5.47 19.45 4.63
C PHE A 217 -5.92 17.98 4.74
N GLY A 218 -5.62 17.29 5.86
CA GLY A 218 -5.98 15.87 6.04
C GLY A 218 -4.98 14.90 5.38
N ASP A 219 -5.34 13.62 5.28
CA ASP A 219 -4.49 12.57 4.69
C ASP A 219 -4.65 12.52 3.17
N LEU A 220 -4.22 13.58 2.48
CA LEU A 220 -4.31 13.69 1.02
C LEU A 220 -3.28 12.88 0.25
N SER A 221 -2.26 12.38 0.96
CA SER A 221 -1.09 11.74 0.35
C SER A 221 -1.49 10.58 -0.57
N TYR A 222 -2.45 9.77 -0.11
CA TYR A 222 -2.97 8.62 -0.84
C TYR A 222 -3.83 9.04 -2.05
N GLY A 223 -4.73 10.01 -1.87
CA GLY A 223 -5.53 10.54 -2.97
C GLY A 223 -4.66 11.13 -4.09
N VAL A 224 -3.69 11.98 -3.75
CA VAL A 224 -2.76 12.56 -4.74
C VAL A 224 -1.98 11.45 -5.46
N TYR A 225 -1.56 10.40 -4.74
CA TYR A 225 -0.93 9.23 -5.33
C TYR A 225 -1.85 8.50 -6.33
N LEU A 226 -3.15 8.37 -6.06
CA LEU A 226 -4.08 7.71 -6.98
C LEU A 226 -4.42 8.55 -8.21
N PHE A 227 -4.73 9.85 -8.03
CA PHE A 227 -5.28 10.68 -9.11
C PHE A 227 -4.23 11.24 -10.08
N HIS A 228 -2.96 11.35 -9.68
CA HIS A 228 -2.00 12.09 -10.51
C HIS A 228 -1.71 11.46 -11.86
N TYR A 229 -1.74 10.13 -11.99
CA TYR A 229 -1.42 9.49 -13.27
C TYR A 229 -2.56 9.64 -14.29
N PRO A 230 -3.84 9.36 -13.96
CA PRO A 230 -4.96 9.67 -14.86
C PRO A 230 -4.99 11.14 -15.29
N ILE A 231 -4.72 12.07 -14.37
CA ILE A 231 -4.68 13.50 -14.65
C ILE A 231 -3.51 13.83 -15.57
N LEU A 232 -2.30 13.34 -15.28
CA LEU A 232 -1.13 13.49 -16.14
C LEU A 232 -1.41 12.97 -17.56
N ARG A 233 -2.01 11.79 -17.65
CA ARG A 233 -2.39 11.16 -18.93
C ARG A 233 -3.36 12.05 -19.71
N THR A 234 -4.38 12.57 -19.04
CA THR A 234 -5.39 13.46 -19.62
C THR A 234 -4.79 14.77 -20.10
N VAL A 235 -3.97 15.42 -19.27
CA VAL A 235 -3.28 16.67 -19.63
C VAL A 235 -2.38 16.48 -20.85
N ASN A 236 -1.61 15.39 -20.88
CA ASN A 236 -0.73 15.09 -22.01
C ASN A 236 -1.51 14.81 -23.30
N GLU A 237 -2.66 14.14 -23.20
CA GLU A 237 -3.53 13.86 -24.35
C GLU A 237 -4.13 15.16 -24.92
N ILE A 238 -4.67 16.04 -24.08
CA ILE A 238 -5.29 17.30 -24.51
C ILE A 238 -4.25 18.25 -25.13
N THR A 239 -3.04 18.29 -24.57
CA THR A 239 -2.04 19.31 -24.90
C THR A 239 -1.02 18.84 -25.94
N GLY A 240 -1.08 17.56 -26.35
CA GLY A 240 -0.11 16.96 -27.27
C GLY A 240 1.33 17.01 -26.74
N ASN A 241 1.52 17.00 -25.41
CA ASN A 241 2.80 17.25 -24.72
C ASN A 241 3.43 18.63 -25.02
N GLY A 242 2.65 19.61 -25.46
CA GLY A 242 3.14 20.96 -25.80
C GLY A 242 3.43 21.84 -24.58
N ILE A 243 3.06 21.42 -23.36
CA ILE A 243 3.31 22.19 -22.13
C ILE A 243 4.69 21.85 -21.58
N GLY A 244 5.47 22.88 -21.22
CA GLY A 244 6.76 22.69 -20.55
C GLY A 244 6.63 21.96 -19.21
N ILE A 245 7.66 21.18 -18.83
CA ILE A 245 7.66 20.27 -17.67
C ILE A 245 7.17 20.93 -16.38
N ILE A 246 7.61 22.16 -16.10
CA ILE A 246 7.25 22.88 -14.87
C ILE A 246 5.76 23.22 -14.84
N ALA A 247 5.22 23.76 -15.95
CA ALA A 247 3.81 24.10 -16.05
C ALA A 247 2.93 22.84 -16.03
N GLY A 248 3.35 21.76 -16.72
CA GLY A 248 2.67 20.47 -16.68
C GLY A 248 2.62 19.89 -15.27
N PHE A 249 3.75 19.90 -14.56
CA PHE A 249 3.82 19.47 -13.16
C PHE A 249 2.90 20.28 -12.25
N ALA A 250 2.91 21.61 -12.37
CA ALA A 250 2.05 22.48 -11.56
C ALA A 250 0.56 22.20 -11.81
N ILE A 251 0.14 22.05 -13.07
CA ILE A 251 -1.25 21.73 -13.43
C ILE A 251 -1.64 20.37 -12.84
N VAL A 252 -0.83 19.33 -13.06
CA VAL A 252 -1.10 17.99 -12.55
C VAL A 252 -1.18 17.99 -11.03
N LEU A 253 -0.26 18.66 -10.34
CA LEU A 253 -0.26 18.74 -8.88
C LEU A 253 -1.53 19.42 -8.35
N VAL A 254 -1.91 20.57 -8.91
CA VAL A 254 -3.10 21.32 -8.48
C VAL A 254 -4.38 20.50 -8.70
N LEU A 255 -4.54 19.92 -9.89
CA LEU A 255 -5.70 19.10 -10.21
C LEU A 255 -5.76 17.84 -9.34
N SER A 256 -4.62 17.17 -9.12
CA SER A 256 -4.54 15.97 -8.27
C SER A 256 -4.88 16.29 -6.82
N ALA A 257 -4.37 17.40 -6.29
CA ALA A 257 -4.69 17.87 -4.95
C ALA A 257 -6.18 18.24 -4.83
N GLY A 258 -6.76 18.86 -5.87
CA GLY A 258 -8.19 19.15 -5.94
C GLY A 258 -9.06 17.88 -5.88
N CYS A 259 -8.78 16.90 -6.73
CA CYS A 259 -9.48 15.60 -6.72
C CYS A 259 -9.30 14.87 -5.38
N ALA A 260 -8.09 14.88 -4.81
CA ALA A 260 -7.81 14.29 -3.51
C ALA A 260 -8.60 14.97 -2.39
N LEU A 261 -8.72 16.32 -2.41
CA LEU A 261 -9.51 17.07 -1.44
C LEU A 261 -11.00 16.75 -1.53
N ILE A 262 -11.52 16.59 -2.75
CA ILE A 262 -12.92 16.22 -3.00
C ILE A 262 -13.18 14.81 -2.47
N SER A 263 -12.34 13.84 -2.85
CA SER A 263 -12.39 12.46 -2.35
C SER A 263 -12.34 12.40 -0.82
N TRP A 264 -11.40 13.13 -0.23
CA TRP A 264 -11.19 13.15 1.20
C TRP A 264 -12.41 13.67 1.96
N ASN A 265 -12.95 14.82 1.56
CA ASN A 265 -14.04 15.46 2.29
C ASN A 265 -15.40 14.78 2.07
N LEU A 266 -15.66 14.27 0.87
CA LEU A 266 -16.97 13.69 0.53
C LEU A 266 -17.08 12.21 0.87
N ILE A 267 -15.96 11.46 0.85
CA ILE A 267 -15.99 10.00 0.91
C ILE A 267 -15.16 9.49 2.08
N GLU A 268 -13.86 9.78 2.10
CA GLU A 268 -12.93 9.11 3.01
C GLU A 268 -13.11 9.56 4.46
N ARG A 269 -13.18 10.87 4.70
CA ARG A 269 -13.33 11.44 6.05
C ARG A 269 -14.62 11.00 6.74
N PRO A 270 -15.83 11.09 6.13
CA PRO A 270 -17.05 10.60 6.75
C PRO A 270 -16.97 9.12 7.16
N LEU A 271 -16.41 8.26 6.31
CA LEU A 271 -16.25 6.83 6.60
C LEU A 271 -15.27 6.59 7.75
N LEU A 272 -14.17 7.34 7.80
CA LEU A 272 -13.18 7.23 8.89
C LEU A 272 -13.71 7.77 10.22
N GLU A 273 -14.56 8.79 10.22
CA GLU A 273 -15.24 9.29 11.42
C GLU A 273 -16.24 8.25 11.96
N GLN A 274 -16.92 7.52 11.06
CA GLN A 274 -17.88 6.47 11.41
C GLN A 274 -17.24 5.08 11.65
N LYS A 275 -15.91 4.95 11.61
CA LYS A 275 -15.20 3.66 11.74
C LYS A 275 -15.60 2.82 12.96
N LYS A 276 -15.97 3.45 14.09
CA LYS A 276 -16.43 2.73 15.29
C LYS A 276 -17.79 2.09 15.05
N ALA A 277 -18.73 2.80 14.44
CA ALA A 277 -20.05 2.28 14.11
C ALA A 277 -19.96 1.19 13.05
N ILE A 278 -19.10 1.36 12.04
CA ILE A 278 -18.91 0.39 10.97
C ILE A 278 -18.26 -0.90 11.49
N LEU A 279 -17.20 -0.80 12.30
CA LEU A 279 -16.42 -1.96 12.74
C LEU A 279 -16.90 -2.57 14.06
N GLY A 280 -17.72 -1.86 14.84
CA GLY A 280 -18.22 -2.31 16.15
C GLY A 280 -18.93 -3.66 16.08
N PRO A 281 -19.97 -3.83 15.26
CA PRO A 281 -20.72 -5.08 15.15
C PRO A 281 -19.82 -6.28 14.85
N TRP A 282 -18.92 -6.14 13.87
CA TRP A 282 -17.99 -7.20 13.48
C TRP A 282 -17.02 -7.59 14.61
N VAL A 283 -16.55 -6.61 15.39
CA VAL A 283 -15.67 -6.87 16.52
C VAL A 283 -16.43 -7.57 17.65
N ASP A 284 -17.66 -7.16 17.92
CA ASP A 284 -18.49 -7.73 18.98
C ASP A 284 -18.93 -9.16 18.63
N ASP A 285 -19.29 -9.43 17.38
CA ASP A 285 -19.64 -10.77 16.89
C ASP A 285 -18.45 -11.74 17.01
N LEU A 286 -17.23 -11.31 16.64
CA LEU A 286 -16.04 -12.14 16.81
C LEU A 286 -15.72 -12.41 18.27
N ASN A 287 -15.83 -11.40 19.14
CA ASN A 287 -15.59 -11.60 20.56
C ASN A 287 -16.60 -12.63 21.10
N THR A 288 -17.87 -12.54 20.71
CA THR A 288 -18.92 -13.48 21.10
C THR A 288 -18.59 -14.90 20.63
N ALA A 289 -18.27 -15.09 19.35
CA ALA A 289 -17.93 -16.38 18.77
C ALA A 289 -16.70 -17.03 19.42
N VAL A 290 -15.64 -16.25 19.69
CA VAL A 290 -14.44 -16.73 20.39
C VAL A 290 -14.78 -17.16 21.83
N THR A 291 -15.61 -16.39 22.52
CA THR A 291 -16.01 -16.70 23.90
C THR A 291 -16.88 -17.96 23.97
N GLU A 292 -17.75 -18.18 22.98
CA GLU A 292 -18.55 -19.40 22.85
C GLU A 292 -17.68 -20.62 22.52
N ALA A 293 -16.74 -20.49 21.58
CA ALA A 293 -15.79 -21.56 21.24
C ALA A 293 -14.89 -21.94 22.43
N ALA A 294 -14.45 -20.97 23.22
CA ALA A 294 -13.69 -21.24 24.44
C ALA A 294 -14.54 -21.98 25.49
N ARG A 295 -15.81 -21.57 25.67
CA ARG A 295 -16.75 -22.24 26.59
C ARG A 295 -17.08 -23.66 26.14
N SER A 296 -17.25 -23.92 24.85
CA SER A 296 -17.53 -25.26 24.33
C SER A 296 -16.32 -26.18 24.51
N THR A 297 -15.11 -25.68 24.26
CA THR A 297 -13.86 -26.42 24.48
C THR A 297 -13.66 -26.76 25.95
N LEU A 298 -13.91 -25.81 26.87
CA LEU A 298 -13.86 -26.07 28.32
C LEU A 298 -14.91 -27.08 28.79
N ARG A 299 -16.12 -27.05 28.23
CA ARG A 299 -17.13 -28.10 28.50
C ARG A 299 -16.64 -29.45 28.01
N PHE A 300 -16.12 -29.54 26.78
CA PHE A 300 -15.61 -30.79 26.22
C PHE A 300 -14.46 -31.37 27.03
N MET A 301 -13.52 -30.54 27.49
CA MET A 301 -12.41 -30.97 28.36
C MET A 301 -12.88 -31.47 29.73
N ARG A 302 -14.00 -30.98 30.27
CA ARG A 302 -14.60 -31.51 31.52
C ARG A 302 -15.22 -32.89 31.36
N PHE A 303 -15.52 -33.33 30.13
CA PHE A 303 -16.08 -34.66 29.84
C PHE A 303 -15.02 -35.70 29.45
N LEU A 304 -13.74 -35.33 29.38
CA LEU A 304 -12.66 -36.29 29.17
C LEU A 304 -12.35 -37.00 30.51
N PRO A 305 -12.43 -38.34 30.59
CA PRO A 305 -12.07 -39.06 31.81
C PRO A 305 -10.57 -38.84 32.10
N ALA A 306 -10.25 -38.54 33.36
CA ALA A 306 -8.87 -38.41 33.81
C ALA A 306 -8.15 -39.74 33.54
N GLN A 307 -7.25 -39.76 32.56
CA GLN A 307 -6.38 -40.91 32.34
C GLN A 307 -5.35 -40.94 33.48
N SER A 308 -5.59 -41.86 34.41
CA SER A 308 -4.66 -42.33 35.45
C SER A 308 -3.58 -43.22 34.86
#